data_AF-A0A3D8WY31-F1
#
_entry.id   AF-A0A3D8WY31-F1
#
_cell.length_a   1.000
_cell.length_b   1.000
_cell.length_c   1.000
_cell.angle_alpha   90.00
_cell.angle_beta   90.00
_cell.angle_gamma   90.00
#
_symmetry.space_group_name_H-M   'P 1'
#
loop_
_entity.id
_entity.type
_entity.pdbx_description
1 polymer ?
#
loop_
_entity_poly.entity_id
_entity_poly.type
_entity_poly.pdbx_seq_one_letter_code
_entity_poly.pdbx_strand_id
1 'polypeptide(L)'
;MKFETKYLIRWGIPGWILIFWVFYQVLFLKGINPLDSKFSDIKNGLTLLISLTALGVPIGYLLHQIYFGVAWVLNKNRHEAVKRNARQVSPNFPRHPQWGRNGDQDYFQFEYVWHAVLLNLDVEKRTYIEGRYRHLLSTIHGLGSLFVSSAISLLVTALIIFTHLPEAPFNLYFWTGLVFQLAIFLSAVFNYGYFSNNLTAFQIKMLKTYL
;
A
#
# COMPACT_ATOMS: atom_id res chain seq x y z
N MET A 1 12.64 4.35 24.16
CA MET A 1 12.45 4.26 22.70
C MET A 1 11.65 5.48 22.26
N LYS A 2 12.22 6.40 21.47
CA LYS A 2 11.49 7.60 21.00
C LYS A 2 10.57 7.20 19.86
N PHE A 3 9.26 7.29 20.07
CA PHE A 3 8.29 7.01 19.01
C PHE A 3 8.39 8.10 17.92
N GLU A 4 8.69 7.71 16.69
CA GLU A 4 8.79 8.66 15.57
C GLU A 4 7.41 8.87 14.94
N THR A 5 6.90 10.11 14.95
CA THR A 5 5.57 10.49 14.43
C THR A 5 5.33 10.05 12.98
N LYS A 6 6.40 9.90 12.19
CA LYS A 6 6.34 9.41 10.81
C LYS A 6 5.68 8.02 10.68
N TYR A 7 5.80 7.15 11.68
CA TYR A 7 5.15 5.84 11.65
C TYR A 7 3.65 5.93 11.91
N LEU A 8 3.22 6.85 12.78
CA LEU A 8 1.80 7.09 13.06
C LEU A 8 1.08 7.61 11.81
N ILE A 9 1.70 8.57 11.12
CA ILE A 9 1.15 9.11 9.87
C ILE A 9 1.14 8.03 8.78
N ARG A 10 2.22 7.28 8.62
CA ARG A 10 2.28 6.21 7.62
C ARG A 10 1.20 5.16 7.82
N TRP A 11 0.99 4.70 9.05
CA TRP A 11 0.00 3.67 9.34
C TRP A 11 -1.41 4.23 9.43
N GLY A 12 -1.57 5.52 9.76
CA GLY A 12 -2.86 6.20 9.83
C GLY A 12 -3.47 6.51 8.48
N ILE A 13 -2.66 6.92 7.47
CA ILE A 13 -3.17 7.36 6.16
C ILE A 13 -4.16 6.36 5.52
N PRO A 14 -3.85 5.05 5.40
CA PRO A 14 -4.81 4.10 4.85
C PRO A 14 -6.12 4.07 5.63
N GLY A 15 -6.08 4.03 6.96
CA GLY A 15 -7.31 4.01 7.76
C GLY A 15 -8.09 5.31 7.68
N TRP A 16 -7.43 6.47 7.63
CA TRP A 16 -8.10 7.76 7.45
C TRP A 16 -8.77 7.86 6.09
N ILE A 17 -8.14 7.36 5.03
CA ILE A 17 -8.73 7.33 3.68
C ILE A 17 -10.00 6.47 3.68
N LEU A 18 -9.97 5.28 4.30
CA LEU A 18 -11.15 4.44 4.42
C LEU A 18 -12.27 5.15 5.18
N ILE A 19 -11.98 5.66 6.39
CA ILE A 19 -12.96 6.36 7.22
C ILE A 19 -13.55 7.56 6.48
N PHE A 20 -12.70 8.37 5.86
CA PHE A 20 -13.11 9.54 5.10
C PHE A 20 -14.07 9.17 3.99
N TRP A 21 -13.74 8.17 3.16
CA TRP A 21 -14.62 7.78 2.06
C TRP A 21 -15.93 7.18 2.55
N VAL A 22 -15.91 6.31 3.55
CA VAL A 22 -17.15 5.77 4.13
C VAL A 22 -18.04 6.89 4.66
N PHE A 23 -17.46 7.82 5.42
CA PHE A 23 -18.19 8.95 5.96
C PHE A 23 -18.72 9.88 4.86
N TYR A 24 -17.89 10.23 3.89
CA TYR A 24 -18.24 11.02 2.72
C TYR A 24 -19.46 10.43 2.01
N GLN A 25 -19.42 9.14 1.66
CA GLN A 25 -20.52 8.51 0.94
C GLN A 25 -21.80 8.47 1.77
N VAL A 26 -21.72 8.15 3.07
CA VAL A 26 -22.90 8.13 3.96
C VAL A 26 -23.53 9.52 4.11
N LEU A 27 -22.75 10.60 4.16
CA LEU A 27 -23.28 11.96 4.24
C LEU A 27 -24.09 12.33 2.99
N PHE A 28 -23.53 12.08 1.81
CA PHE A 28 -24.19 12.45 0.56
C PHE A 28 -25.37 11.53 0.22
N LEU A 29 -25.36 10.27 0.65
CA LEU A 29 -26.55 9.41 0.61
C LEU A 29 -27.73 9.99 1.39
N LYS A 30 -27.48 10.61 2.55
CA LYS A 30 -28.54 11.22 3.36
C LYS A 30 -29.06 12.55 2.77
N GLY A 31 -28.64 12.91 1.56
CA GLY A 31 -29.01 14.18 0.93
C GLY A 31 -28.49 15.41 1.68
N ILE A 32 -27.51 15.24 2.59
CA ILE A 32 -26.95 16.36 3.34
C ILE A 32 -26.08 17.15 2.38
N ASN A 33 -26.60 18.27 1.88
CA ASN A 33 -25.80 19.23 1.14
C ASN A 33 -24.96 20.04 2.15
N PRO A 34 -23.62 19.93 2.14
CA PRO A 34 -22.78 20.67 3.07
C PRO A 34 -22.89 22.19 2.89
N LEU A 35 -23.34 22.67 1.71
CA LEU A 35 -23.56 24.09 1.45
C LEU A 35 -24.84 24.63 2.10
N ASP A 36 -25.84 23.76 2.30
CA ASP A 36 -27.13 24.12 2.93
C ASP A 36 -27.17 23.76 4.43
N SER A 37 -26.11 23.13 4.93
CA SER A 37 -26.02 22.65 6.32
C SER A 37 -25.75 23.79 7.29
N LYS A 38 -26.37 23.74 8.47
CA LYS A 38 -26.09 24.72 9.53
C LYS A 38 -24.63 24.58 9.98
N PHE A 39 -24.01 25.71 10.34
CA PHE A 39 -22.63 25.73 10.83
C PHE A 39 -22.39 24.80 12.04
N SER A 40 -23.41 24.61 12.89
CA SER A 40 -23.38 23.64 14.00
C SER A 40 -23.19 22.20 13.55
N ASP A 41 -23.81 21.81 12.44
CA ASP A 41 -23.80 20.44 11.93
C ASP A 41 -22.46 20.15 11.26
N ILE A 42 -21.89 21.14 10.58
CA ILE A 42 -20.53 21.10 10.03
C ILE A 42 -19.50 20.93 11.16
N LYS A 43 -19.63 21.70 12.26
CA LYS A 43 -18.75 21.58 13.42
C LYS A 43 -18.81 20.17 14.02
N ASN A 44 -20.02 19.63 14.21
CA ASN A 44 -20.20 18.28 14.75
C ASN A 44 -19.60 17.20 13.84
N GLY A 45 -19.80 17.32 12.52
CA GLY A 45 -19.18 16.42 11.54
C GLY A 45 -17.65 16.47 11.56
N LEU A 46 -17.07 17.67 11.68
CA LEU A 46 -15.62 17.85 11.80
C LEU A 46 -15.08 17.27 13.11
N THR A 47 -15.76 17.50 14.24
CA THR A 47 -15.40 16.91 15.53
C THR A 47 -15.44 15.37 15.46
N LEU A 48 -16.44 14.80 14.79
CA LEU A 48 -16.52 13.36 14.56
C LEU A 48 -15.35 12.86 13.72
N LEU A 49 -15.02 13.52 12.59
CA LEU A 49 -13.87 13.15 11.76
C LEU A 49 -12.54 13.21 12.52
N ILE A 50 -12.32 14.25 13.32
CA ILE A 50 -11.13 14.38 14.17
C ILE A 50 -11.10 13.23 15.20
N SER A 51 -12.23 12.89 15.80
CA SER A 51 -12.32 11.79 16.77
C SER A 51 -12.02 10.43 16.11
N LEU A 52 -12.52 10.22 14.89
CA LEU A 52 -12.26 9.01 14.11
C LEU A 52 -10.82 8.93 13.61
N THR A 53 -10.06 10.03 13.61
CA THR A 53 -8.65 10.05 13.20
C THR A 53 -7.80 9.18 14.14
N ALA A 54 -8.13 9.11 15.43
CA ALA A 54 -7.48 8.19 16.36
C ALA A 54 -7.69 6.72 15.98
N LEU A 55 -8.88 6.36 15.46
CA LEU A 55 -9.19 5.00 15.00
C LEU A 55 -8.54 4.67 13.65
N GLY A 56 -8.19 5.66 12.85
CA GLY A 56 -7.53 5.42 11.56
C GLY A 56 -6.16 4.76 11.69
N VAL A 57 -5.43 4.98 12.79
CA VAL A 57 -4.13 4.33 13.01
C VAL A 57 -4.25 2.81 13.16
N PRO A 58 -5.05 2.25 14.09
CA PRO A 58 -5.21 0.80 14.19
C PRO A 58 -5.88 0.20 12.95
N ILE A 59 -6.87 0.89 12.35
CA ILE A 59 -7.50 0.42 11.10
C ILE A 59 -6.47 0.34 9.98
N GLY A 60 -5.66 1.38 9.79
CA GLY A 60 -4.65 1.39 8.74
C GLY A 60 -3.53 0.38 8.97
N TYR A 61 -3.18 0.09 10.23
CA TYR A 61 -2.31 -1.05 10.54
C TYR A 61 -2.93 -2.39 10.10
N LEU A 62 -4.21 -2.64 10.37
CA LEU A 62 -4.90 -3.85 9.90
C LEU A 62 -4.92 -3.94 8.37
N LEU A 63 -5.18 -2.82 7.67
CA LEU A 63 -5.14 -2.76 6.21
C LEU A 63 -3.74 -3.08 5.68
N HIS A 64 -2.69 -2.61 6.35
CA HIS A 64 -1.32 -2.99 6.04
C HIS A 64 -1.07 -4.49 6.24
N GLN A 65 -1.59 -5.11 7.30
CA GLN A 65 -1.47 -6.56 7.52
C GLN A 65 -2.21 -7.37 6.46
N ILE A 66 -3.41 -6.94 6.06
CA ILE A 66 -4.17 -7.56 4.97
C ILE A 66 -3.35 -7.49 3.68
N TYR A 67 -2.83 -6.31 3.32
CA TYR A 67 -1.95 -6.15 2.18
C TYR A 67 -0.74 -7.08 2.25
N PHE A 68 -0.04 -7.14 3.40
CA PHE A 68 1.12 -7.99 3.56
C PHE A 68 0.78 -9.48 3.37
N GLY A 69 -0.31 -9.95 4.00
CA GLY A 69 -0.79 -11.31 3.83
C GLY A 69 -1.09 -11.65 2.36
N VAL A 70 -1.84 -10.80 1.66
CA VAL A 70 -2.25 -11.06 0.27
C VAL A 70 -1.07 -10.93 -0.70
N ALA A 71 -0.32 -9.83 -0.64
CA ALA A 71 0.68 -9.49 -1.66
C ALA A 71 2.04 -10.15 -1.43
N TRP A 72 2.37 -10.50 -0.19
CA TRP A 72 3.65 -11.13 0.16
C TRP A 72 3.47 -12.59 0.52
N VAL A 73 2.56 -12.94 1.43
CA VAL A 73 2.47 -14.34 1.89
C VAL A 73 1.78 -15.24 0.86
N LEU A 74 0.65 -14.80 0.29
CA LEU A 74 -0.17 -15.65 -0.60
C LEU A 74 0.18 -15.53 -2.10
N ASN A 75 1.06 -14.60 -2.46
CA ASN A 75 1.29 -14.23 -3.85
C ASN A 75 2.28 -15.16 -4.57
N LYS A 76 1.75 -16.16 -5.29
CA LYS A 76 2.56 -17.08 -6.11
C LYS A 76 3.36 -16.38 -7.22
N ASN A 77 2.89 -15.24 -7.74
CA ASN A 77 3.61 -14.51 -8.79
C ASN A 77 4.95 -13.96 -8.28
N ARG A 78 5.07 -13.71 -6.97
CA ARG A 78 6.35 -13.35 -6.33
C ARG A 78 7.37 -14.47 -6.47
N HIS A 79 6.97 -15.72 -6.28
CA HIS A 79 7.88 -16.87 -6.38
C HIS A 79 8.46 -17.01 -7.79
N GLU A 80 7.61 -16.84 -8.80
CA GLU A 80 8.06 -16.86 -10.20
C GLU A 80 8.92 -15.64 -10.54
N ALA A 81 8.62 -14.47 -9.96
CA ALA A 81 9.47 -13.29 -10.10
C ALA A 81 10.87 -13.51 -9.52
N VAL A 82 11.00 -14.13 -8.34
CA VAL A 82 12.30 -14.46 -7.72
C VAL A 82 13.13 -15.37 -8.62
N LYS A 83 12.52 -16.45 -9.14
CA LYS A 83 13.20 -17.37 -10.06
C LYS A 83 13.71 -16.64 -11.31
N ARG A 84 12.89 -15.78 -11.90
CA ARG A 84 13.27 -14.96 -13.05
C ARG A 84 14.41 -13.98 -12.70
N ASN A 85 14.31 -13.30 -11.57
CA ASN A 85 15.33 -12.35 -11.13
C ASN A 85 16.67 -13.04 -10.88
N ALA A 86 16.68 -14.19 -10.20
CA ALA A 86 17.88 -14.98 -9.95
C ALA A 86 18.56 -15.46 -11.26
N ARG A 87 17.77 -15.81 -12.29
CA ARG A 87 18.30 -16.12 -13.63
C ARG A 87 18.94 -14.91 -14.31
N GLN A 88 18.38 -13.73 -14.09
CA GLN A 88 18.90 -12.50 -14.66
C GLN A 88 20.19 -12.03 -13.98
N VAL A 89 20.36 -12.26 -12.67
CA VAL A 89 21.50 -11.79 -11.87
C VAL A 89 22.82 -12.41 -12.32
N SER A 90 22.96 -13.73 -12.24
CA SER A 90 24.20 -14.41 -12.62
C SER A 90 23.91 -15.89 -12.87
N PRO A 91 24.59 -16.53 -13.84
CA PRO A 91 24.61 -18.00 -13.94
C PRO A 91 24.99 -18.65 -12.60
N ASN A 92 25.91 -18.01 -11.88
CA ASN A 92 26.50 -18.47 -10.61
C ASN A 92 25.73 -18.00 -9.36
N PHE A 93 24.50 -17.50 -9.50
CA PHE A 93 23.69 -17.15 -8.33
C PHE A 93 23.61 -18.35 -7.37
N PRO A 94 23.98 -18.19 -6.08
CA PRO A 94 24.05 -19.30 -5.13
C PRO A 94 22.65 -19.78 -4.77
N ARG A 95 22.35 -21.02 -5.16
CA ARG A 95 21.04 -21.68 -4.99
C ARG A 95 21.16 -22.75 -3.91
N HIS A 96 20.12 -22.88 -3.10
CA HIS A 96 20.00 -23.99 -2.15
C HIS A 96 19.62 -25.30 -2.89
N PRO A 97 19.84 -26.49 -2.30
CA PRO A 97 19.62 -27.77 -2.98
C PRO A 97 18.20 -28.01 -3.49
N GLN A 98 17.19 -27.38 -2.88
CA GLN A 98 15.78 -27.55 -3.23
C GLN A 98 15.25 -26.40 -4.12
N TRP A 99 16.15 -25.63 -4.75
CA TRP A 99 15.76 -24.45 -5.53
C TRP A 99 14.70 -24.77 -6.58
N GLY A 100 13.64 -23.96 -6.63
CA GLY A 100 12.53 -24.12 -7.56
C GLY A 100 11.38 -24.98 -7.04
N ARG A 101 11.60 -25.77 -5.97
CA ARG A 101 10.56 -26.64 -5.37
C ARG A 101 9.71 -25.91 -4.33
N ASN A 102 10.31 -25.00 -3.57
CA ASN A 102 9.63 -24.22 -2.53
C ASN A 102 9.88 -22.72 -2.77
N GLY A 103 8.83 -22.02 -3.20
CA GLY A 103 8.93 -20.59 -3.55
C GLY A 103 9.26 -19.67 -2.38
N ASP A 104 8.89 -20.03 -1.15
CA ASP A 104 9.24 -19.25 0.04
C ASP A 104 10.72 -19.42 0.37
N GLN A 105 11.25 -20.63 0.30
CA GLN A 105 12.69 -20.88 0.48
C GLN A 105 13.52 -20.21 -0.62
N ASP A 106 13.06 -20.24 -1.86
CA ASP A 106 13.70 -19.53 -2.97
C ASP A 106 13.74 -18.02 -2.72
N TYR A 107 12.65 -17.44 -2.21
CA TYR A 107 12.57 -16.04 -1.82
C TYR A 107 13.53 -15.71 -0.66
N PHE A 108 13.55 -16.51 0.40
CA PHE A 108 14.44 -16.30 1.54
C PHE A 108 15.91 -16.44 1.15
N GLN A 109 16.25 -17.38 0.27
CA GLN A 109 17.60 -17.48 -0.28
C GLN A 109 17.97 -16.22 -1.07
N PHE A 110 17.04 -15.65 -1.85
CA PHE A 110 17.28 -14.40 -2.57
C PHE A 110 17.55 -13.23 -1.62
N GLU A 111 16.76 -13.08 -0.56
CA GLU A 111 16.98 -12.06 0.48
C GLU A 111 18.29 -12.28 1.24
N TYR A 112 18.65 -13.53 1.52
CA TYR A 112 19.93 -13.86 2.14
C TYR A 112 21.12 -13.41 1.28
N VAL A 113 21.08 -13.72 -0.02
CA VAL A 113 22.14 -13.34 -0.97
C VAL A 113 22.22 -11.82 -1.12
N TRP A 114 21.07 -11.15 -1.20
CA TRP A 114 20.99 -9.69 -1.16
C TRP A 114 21.71 -9.12 0.06
N HIS A 115 21.42 -9.66 1.25
CA HIS A 115 22.03 -9.22 2.48
C HIS A 115 23.54 -9.51 2.53
N ALA A 116 23.97 -10.69 2.09
CA ALA A 116 25.38 -11.08 2.05
C ALA A 116 26.21 -10.14 1.16
N VAL A 117 25.66 -9.73 0.01
CA VAL A 117 26.30 -8.74 -0.86
C VAL A 117 26.49 -7.41 -0.13
N LEU A 118 25.48 -6.92 0.59
CA LEU A 118 25.59 -5.67 1.34
C LEU A 118 26.66 -5.70 2.43
N LEU A 119 26.90 -6.85 3.07
CA LEU A 119 27.91 -6.98 4.12
C LEU A 119 29.34 -6.82 3.60
N ASN A 120 29.58 -7.16 2.32
CA ASN A 120 30.89 -7.07 1.70
C ASN A 120 31.22 -5.70 1.11
N LEU A 121 30.27 -4.75 1.17
CA LEU A 121 30.47 -3.39 0.68
C LEU A 121 31.10 -2.48 1.73
N ASP A 122 31.82 -1.47 1.26
CA ASP A 122 32.27 -0.37 2.10
C ASP A 122 31.08 0.35 2.76
N VAL A 123 31.34 0.98 3.91
CA VAL A 123 30.29 1.56 4.76
C VAL A 123 29.48 2.63 4.03
N GLU A 124 30.12 3.45 3.20
CA GLU A 124 29.47 4.55 2.49
C GLU A 124 28.51 4.02 1.41
N LYS A 125 28.99 3.13 0.54
CA LYS A 125 28.15 2.49 -0.48
C LYS A 125 27.02 1.67 0.13
N ARG A 126 27.32 0.90 1.18
CA ARG A 126 26.30 0.11 1.91
C ARG A 126 25.19 0.99 2.45
N THR A 127 25.56 2.11 3.09
CA THR A 127 24.59 3.05 3.68
C THR A 127 23.68 3.65 2.61
N TYR A 128 24.24 4.03 1.46
CA TYR A 128 23.46 4.54 0.34
C TYR A 128 22.49 3.49 -0.22
N ILE A 129 22.99 2.28 -0.49
CA ILE A 129 22.20 1.19 -1.09
C ILE A 129 21.08 0.75 -0.13
N GLU A 130 21.39 0.58 1.15
CA GLU A 130 20.39 0.28 2.18
C GLU A 130 19.33 1.38 2.26
N GLY A 131 19.75 2.65 2.29
CA GLY A 131 18.84 3.79 2.33
C GLY A 131 17.88 3.81 1.13
N ARG A 132 18.41 3.56 -0.08
CA ARG A 132 17.61 3.48 -1.31
C ARG A 132 16.67 2.29 -1.30
N TYR A 133 17.15 1.11 -0.94
CA TYR A 133 16.34 -0.11 -0.82
C TYR A 133 15.20 0.07 0.18
N ARG A 134 15.52 0.58 1.38
CA ARG A 134 14.55 0.87 2.45
C ARG A 134 13.49 1.86 1.98
N HIS A 135 13.87 2.90 1.26
CA HIS A 135 12.94 3.89 0.71
C HIS A 135 11.97 3.26 -0.30
N LEU A 136 12.48 2.48 -1.26
CA LEU A 136 11.65 1.80 -2.27
C LEU A 136 10.69 0.82 -1.60
N LEU A 137 11.19 -0.06 -0.74
CA LEU A 137 10.40 -1.07 -0.04
C LEU A 137 9.31 -0.43 0.83
N SER A 138 9.70 0.57 1.63
CA SER A 138 8.77 1.43 2.39
C SER A 138 7.61 1.97 1.57
N THR A 139 7.93 2.47 0.37
CA THR A 139 6.97 3.14 -0.51
C THR A 139 6.00 2.11 -1.10
N ILE A 140 6.51 0.94 -1.51
CA ILE A 140 5.69 -0.19 -1.97
C ILE A 140 4.72 -0.63 -0.87
N HIS A 141 5.17 -0.78 0.38
CA HIS A 141 4.28 -1.15 1.48
C HIS A 141 3.22 -0.09 1.79
N GLY A 142 3.60 1.19 1.78
CA GLY A 142 2.66 2.30 1.94
C GLY A 142 1.59 2.31 0.85
N LEU A 143 2.00 2.23 -0.42
CA LEU A 143 1.09 2.17 -1.57
C LEU A 143 0.22 0.91 -1.56
N GLY A 144 0.76 -0.24 -1.14
CA GLY A 144 0.02 -1.48 -0.99
C GLY A 144 -1.10 -1.39 0.05
N SER A 145 -0.82 -0.77 1.21
CA SER A 145 -1.86 -0.52 2.22
C SER A 145 -2.92 0.48 1.74
N LEU A 146 -2.51 1.52 0.99
CA LEU A 146 -3.44 2.48 0.39
C LEU A 146 -4.31 1.84 -0.71
N PHE A 147 -3.75 0.92 -1.48
CA PHE A 147 -4.47 0.12 -2.46
C PHE A 147 -5.57 -0.70 -1.79
N VAL A 148 -5.25 -1.47 -0.74
CA VAL A 148 -6.25 -2.26 0.00
C VAL A 148 -7.32 -1.37 0.61
N SER A 149 -6.92 -0.25 1.24
CA SER A 149 -7.85 0.75 1.77
C SER A 149 -8.83 1.24 0.71
N SER A 150 -8.30 1.68 -0.43
CA SER A 150 -9.09 2.25 -1.52
C SER A 150 -9.99 1.19 -2.17
N ALA A 151 -9.52 -0.06 -2.29
CA ALA A 151 -10.31 -1.17 -2.78
C ALA A 151 -11.52 -1.47 -1.87
N ILE A 152 -11.30 -1.56 -0.56
CA ILE A 152 -12.38 -1.76 0.42
C ILE A 152 -13.34 -0.58 0.40
N SER A 153 -12.81 0.65 0.32
CA SER A 153 -13.64 1.85 0.21
C SER A 153 -14.53 1.79 -1.03
N LEU A 154 -14.01 1.34 -2.18
CA LEU A 154 -14.78 1.22 -3.42
C LEU A 154 -15.85 0.11 -3.32
N LEU A 155 -15.56 -0.99 -2.62
CA LEU A 155 -16.55 -2.02 -2.34
C LEU A 155 -17.69 -1.49 -1.46
N VAL A 156 -17.38 -0.68 -0.45
CA VAL A 156 -18.40 -0.01 0.37
C VAL A 156 -19.21 0.97 -0.49
N THR A 157 -18.57 1.78 -1.33
CA THR A 157 -19.28 2.67 -2.27
C THR A 157 -20.20 1.89 -3.20
N ALA A 158 -19.76 0.75 -3.73
CA ALA A 158 -20.60 -0.10 -4.57
C ALA A 158 -21.82 -0.65 -3.80
N LEU A 159 -21.62 -1.19 -2.59
CA LEU A 159 -22.70 -1.68 -1.73
C LEU A 159 -23.73 -0.58 -1.42
N ILE A 160 -23.24 0.64 -1.20
CA ILE A 160 -24.06 1.83 -1.00
C ILE A 160 -24.93 2.11 -2.24
N ILE A 161 -24.35 2.10 -3.44
CA ILE A 161 -25.09 2.32 -4.69
C ILE A 161 -26.19 1.26 -4.82
N PHE A 162 -25.88 -0.01 -4.59
CA PHE A 162 -26.85 -1.11 -4.69
C PHE A 162 -28.02 -0.98 -3.71
N THR A 163 -27.79 -0.45 -2.51
CA THR A 163 -28.83 -0.33 -1.48
C THR A 163 -29.67 0.94 -1.61
N HIS A 164 -29.18 1.97 -2.29
CA HIS A 164 -29.82 3.30 -2.41
C HIS A 164 -29.97 3.76 -3.86
N LEU A 165 -30.11 2.80 -4.78
CA LEU A 165 -30.25 2.98 -6.24
C LEU A 165 -31.23 4.09 -6.69
N PRO A 166 -32.38 4.34 -6.03
CA PRO A 166 -33.30 5.41 -6.46
C PRO A 166 -32.75 6.83 -6.26
N GLU A 167 -31.91 7.05 -5.25
CA GLU A 167 -31.43 8.38 -4.85
C GLU A 167 -30.01 8.66 -5.36
N ALA A 168 -29.19 7.62 -5.50
CA ALA A 168 -27.80 7.71 -5.94
C ALA A 168 -27.54 8.41 -7.30
N PRO A 169 -28.30 8.15 -8.38
CA PRO A 169 -27.94 8.68 -9.71
C PRO A 169 -28.09 10.21 -9.83
N PHE A 170 -28.86 10.85 -8.94
CA PHE A 170 -29.14 12.29 -9.03
C PHE A 170 -28.21 13.16 -8.17
N ASN A 171 -27.32 12.57 -7.37
CA ASN A 171 -26.42 13.33 -6.50
C ASN A 171 -25.06 13.59 -7.18
N LEU A 172 -24.85 14.81 -7.69
CA LEU A 172 -23.60 15.21 -8.35
C LEU A 172 -22.37 15.09 -7.43
N TYR A 173 -22.51 15.40 -6.14
CA TYR A 173 -21.41 15.31 -5.18
C TYR A 173 -20.98 13.86 -4.97
N PHE A 174 -21.93 12.94 -4.87
CA PHE A 174 -21.66 11.50 -4.80
C PHE A 174 -20.76 11.04 -5.96
N TRP A 175 -21.15 11.37 -7.20
CA TRP A 175 -20.38 11.01 -8.40
C TRP A 175 -19.01 11.67 -8.44
N THR A 176 -18.92 12.95 -8.04
CA THR A 176 -17.65 13.67 -7.94
C THR A 176 -16.70 12.96 -6.97
N GLY A 177 -17.19 12.56 -5.80
CA GLY A 177 -16.42 11.78 -4.83
C GLY A 177 -15.96 10.44 -5.38
N LEU A 178 -16.82 9.72 -6.11
CA LEU A 178 -16.46 8.47 -6.76
C LEU A 178 -15.33 8.66 -7.79
N VAL A 179 -15.34 9.73 -8.58
CA VAL A 179 -14.25 10.04 -9.53
C VAL A 179 -12.93 10.23 -8.78
N PHE A 180 -12.91 11.02 -7.70
CA PHE A 180 -11.71 11.18 -6.87
C PHE A 180 -11.26 9.87 -6.22
N GLN A 181 -12.19 9.07 -5.73
CA GLN A 181 -11.91 7.77 -5.13
C GLN A 181 -11.25 6.82 -6.14
N LEU A 182 -11.77 6.76 -7.37
CA LEU A 182 -11.19 6.00 -8.47
C LEU A 182 -9.81 6.54 -8.86
N ALA A 183 -9.63 7.86 -8.93
CA ALA A 183 -8.35 8.48 -9.25
C ALA A 183 -7.26 8.13 -8.20
N ILE A 184 -7.60 8.16 -6.91
CA ILE A 184 -6.69 7.75 -5.82
C ILE A 184 -6.36 6.27 -5.95
N PHE A 185 -7.36 5.42 -6.18
CA PHE A 185 -7.17 3.98 -6.35
C PHE A 185 -6.22 3.67 -7.52
N LEU A 186 -6.50 4.22 -8.71
CA LEU A 186 -5.68 4.03 -9.91
C LEU A 186 -4.26 4.56 -9.70
N SER A 187 -4.12 5.75 -9.10
CA SER A 187 -2.80 6.30 -8.75
C SER A 187 -2.02 5.37 -7.84
N ALA A 188 -2.65 4.79 -6.81
CA ALA A 188 -2.00 3.83 -5.92
C ALA A 188 -1.53 2.58 -6.68
N VAL A 189 -2.36 2.04 -7.60
CA VAL A 189 -2.03 0.87 -8.42
C VAL A 189 -0.84 1.14 -9.34
N PHE A 190 -0.87 2.24 -10.10
CA PHE A 190 0.22 2.55 -11.04
C PHE A 190 1.54 2.85 -10.32
N ASN A 191 1.49 3.63 -9.25
CA ASN A 191 2.69 3.91 -8.45
C ASN A 191 3.23 2.63 -7.81
N TYR A 192 2.36 1.76 -7.28
CA TYR A 192 2.79 0.48 -6.72
C TYR A 192 3.56 -0.36 -7.74
N GLY A 193 3.02 -0.47 -8.97
CA GLY A 193 3.69 -1.16 -10.06
C GLY A 193 5.04 -0.55 -10.42
N TYR A 194 5.11 0.78 -10.55
CA TYR A 194 6.35 1.49 -10.84
C TYR A 194 7.42 1.23 -9.78
N PHE A 195 7.11 1.43 -8.49
CA PHE A 195 8.08 1.26 -7.41
C PHE A 195 8.50 -0.19 -7.24
N SER A 196 7.60 -1.16 -7.45
CA SER A 196 7.92 -2.60 -7.41
C SER A 196 8.90 -3.00 -8.51
N ASN A 197 8.68 -2.50 -9.74
CA ASN A 197 9.59 -2.74 -10.85
C ASN A 197 10.95 -2.06 -10.64
N ASN A 198 10.94 -0.85 -10.08
CA ASN A 198 12.17 -0.10 -9.76
C ASN A 198 13.00 -0.84 -8.69
N LEU A 199 12.36 -1.34 -7.62
CA LEU A 199 13.01 -2.15 -6.60
C LEU A 199 13.67 -3.39 -7.20
N THR A 200 12.93 -4.10 -8.06
CA THR A 200 13.43 -5.30 -8.73
C THR A 200 14.64 -4.99 -9.61
N ALA A 201 14.55 -3.96 -10.46
CA ALA A 201 15.64 -3.55 -11.33
C ALA A 201 16.87 -3.10 -10.53
N PHE A 202 16.64 -2.38 -9.43
CA PHE A 202 17.69 -1.96 -8.52
C PHE A 202 18.41 -3.16 -7.88
N GLN A 203 17.66 -4.11 -7.31
CA GLN A 203 18.25 -5.31 -6.71
C GLN A 203 19.05 -6.12 -7.73
N ILE A 204 18.49 -6.36 -8.92
CA ILE A 204 19.18 -7.11 -9.97
C ILE A 204 20.48 -6.42 -10.38
N LYS A 205 20.46 -5.09 -10.57
CA LYS A 205 21.66 -4.34 -10.94
C LYS A 205 22.74 -4.44 -9.88
N MET A 206 22.39 -4.25 -8.61
CA MET A 206 23.35 -4.32 -7.50
C MET A 206 23.91 -5.74 -7.35
N LEU A 207 23.07 -6.77 -7.40
CA LEU A 207 23.53 -8.15 -7.36
C LEU A 207 24.46 -8.47 -8.54
N LYS A 208 24.15 -8.02 -9.77
CA LYS A 208 25.06 -8.19 -10.92
C LYS A 208 26.43 -7.56 -10.75
N THR A 209 26.50 -6.45 -10.02
CA THR A 209 27.73 -5.67 -9.85
C THR A 209 28.64 -6.24 -8.77
N TYR A 210 28.05 -6.84 -7.73
CA TYR A 210 28.76 -7.17 -6.49
C TYR A 210 28.74 -8.66 -6.12
N LEU A 211 28.12 -9.50 -6.95
CA LEU A 211 28.09 -10.95 -6.81
C LEU A 211 28.95 -11.59 -7.90
#